data_AF-A0A1F7JG49-F1
#
_entry.id   AF-A0A1F7JG49-F1
#
_cell.length_a   1.000
_cell.length_b   1.000
_cell.length_c   1.000
_cell.angle_alpha   90.00
_cell.angle_beta   90.00
_cell.angle_gamma   90.00
#
_symmetry.space_group_name_H-M   'P 1'
#
loop_
_entity.id
_entity.type
_entity.pdbx_description
1 polymer ?
#
loop_
_entity_poly.entity_id
_entity_poly.type
_entity_poly.pdbx_seq_one_letter_code
_entity_poly.pdbx_strand_id
1 'polypeptide(L)'
;MSERINVSEAKQILKRRFALFDKHNRRYHQNAAQDDKIRFDLLESGPCGHCQYMRIVKIWRNGNNAVDLECSKGFYPIDLQYNHEITSSFPYGMFDCEEFDPK
;
A
#
# COMPACT_ATOMS: atom_id res chain seq x y z
N MET A 1 -5.09 15.62 7.09
CA MET A 1 -5.83 15.69 5.81
C MET A 1 -5.31 14.57 4.92
N SER A 2 -6.22 13.83 4.29
CA SER A 2 -5.90 12.79 3.30
C SER A 2 -6.17 13.34 1.89
N GLU A 3 -5.22 13.17 0.98
CA GLU A 3 -5.29 13.60 -0.42
C GLU A 3 -5.28 12.37 -1.33
N ARG A 4 -6.16 12.28 -2.32
CA ARG A 4 -6.14 11.16 -3.28
C ARG A 4 -5.01 11.36 -4.28
N ILE A 5 -4.19 10.34 -4.48
CA ILE A 5 -3.05 10.38 -5.39
C ILE A 5 -3.10 9.24 -6.41
N ASN A 6 -2.33 9.34 -7.49
CA ASN A 6 -2.21 8.28 -8.49
C ASN A 6 -1.18 7.20 -8.06
N VAL A 7 -1.21 6.04 -8.74
CA VAL A 7 -0.31 4.90 -8.45
C VAL A 7 1.16 5.30 -8.58
N SER A 8 1.52 6.13 -9.55
CA SER A 8 2.92 6.54 -9.79
C SER A 8 3.45 7.39 -8.63
N GLU A 9 2.70 8.39 -8.18
CA GLU A 9 3.06 9.21 -7.02
C GLU A 9 3.16 8.36 -5.75
N ALA A 10 2.21 7.44 -5.55
CA ALA A 10 2.21 6.55 -4.40
C ALA A 10 3.46 5.66 -4.36
N LYS A 11 3.83 5.05 -5.49
CA LYS A 11 5.07 4.27 -5.63
C LYS A 11 6.31 5.08 -5.30
N GLN A 12 6.39 6.34 -5.74
CA GLN A 12 7.53 7.22 -5.43
C GLN A 12 7.64 7.53 -3.93
N ILE A 13 6.51 7.80 -3.27
CA ILE A 13 6.50 8.05 -1.82
C ILE A 13 6.93 6.80 -1.06
N LEU A 14 6.33 5.64 -1.36
CA LEU A 14 6.65 4.37 -0.70
C LEU A 14 8.11 3.97 -0.91
N LYS A 15 8.63 4.09 -2.14
CA LYS A 15 10.04 3.81 -2.47
C LYS A 15 11.01 4.65 -1.67
N ARG A 16 10.69 5.93 -1.44
CA ARG A 16 11.50 6.78 -0.56
C ARG A 16 11.43 6.27 0.86
N ARG A 17 10.24 5.97 1.38
CA ARG A 17 10.01 5.64 2.78
C ARG A 17 10.61 4.33 3.24
N PHE A 18 10.44 3.21 2.52
CA PHE A 18 11.05 1.94 2.93
C PHE A 18 12.58 1.95 2.76
N ALA A 19 13.13 2.93 2.03
CA ALA A 19 14.56 3.20 1.93
C ALA A 19 15.06 4.20 3.00
N LEU A 20 14.19 4.78 3.84
CA LEU A 20 14.59 5.71 4.90
C LEU A 20 15.22 4.97 6.09
N PHE A 21 16.31 5.56 6.58
CA PHE A 21 16.97 5.19 7.82
C PHE A 21 16.71 6.29 8.87
N ASP A 22 16.58 5.90 10.13
CA ASP A 22 16.54 6.80 11.27
C ASP A 22 17.90 7.49 11.48
N LYS A 23 17.95 8.48 12.37
CA LYS A 23 19.17 9.24 12.72
C LYS A 23 20.33 8.39 13.25
N HIS A 24 20.08 7.12 13.59
CA HIS A 24 21.08 6.15 14.05
C HIS A 24 21.41 5.10 12.97
N ASN A 25 21.08 5.38 11.70
CA ASN A 25 21.28 4.49 10.57
C ASN A 25 20.54 3.14 10.70
N ARG A 26 19.51 3.05 11.55
CA ARG A 26 18.62 1.90 11.63
C ARG A 26 17.46 2.13 10.69
N ARG A 27 16.91 1.10 10.05
CA ARG A 27 15.69 1.29 9.22
C ARG A 27 14.61 1.96 10.06
N TYR A 28 13.98 3.00 9.51
CA TYR A 28 12.88 3.71 10.15
C TYR A 28 11.79 2.69 10.53
N HIS A 29 11.66 2.39 11.84
CA HIS A 29 10.79 1.37 12.45
C HIS A 29 10.59 0.13 11.56
N GLN A 30 11.33 -0.97 11.80
CA GLN A 30 11.31 -2.17 10.94
C GLN A 30 9.92 -2.57 10.41
N ASN A 31 8.89 -2.52 11.26
CA ASN A 31 7.50 -2.78 10.87
C ASN A 31 6.96 -1.76 9.86
N ALA A 32 7.18 -0.46 10.06
CA ALA A 32 6.73 0.58 9.13
C ALA A 32 7.42 0.49 7.75
N ALA A 33 8.72 0.16 7.72
CA ALA A 33 9.43 -0.06 6.46
C ALA A 33 8.92 -1.32 5.74
N GLN A 34 8.57 -2.38 6.47
CA GLN A 34 7.97 -3.59 5.92
C GLN A 34 6.55 -3.32 5.41
N ASP A 35 5.74 -2.58 6.16
CA ASP A 35 4.41 -2.14 5.79
C ASP A 35 4.42 -1.29 4.49
N ASP A 36 5.37 -0.36 4.38
CA ASP A 36 5.54 0.47 3.18
C ASP A 36 6.03 -0.38 1.99
N LYS A 37 6.85 -1.40 2.23
CA LYS A 37 7.25 -2.37 1.20
C LYS A 37 6.05 -3.21 0.73
N ILE A 38 5.23 -3.72 1.65
CA ILE A 38 4.02 -4.49 1.31
C ILE A 38 3.09 -3.63 0.45
N ARG A 39 2.81 -2.38 0.85
CA ARG A 39 1.99 -1.46 0.04
C ARG A 39 2.59 -1.22 -1.34
N PHE A 40 3.92 -1.13 -1.44
CA PHE A 40 4.60 -0.96 -2.71
C PHE A 40 4.43 -2.19 -3.60
N ASP A 41 4.69 -3.39 -3.06
CA ASP A 41 4.55 -4.65 -3.79
C ASP A 41 3.08 -4.87 -4.23
N LEU A 42 2.11 -4.53 -3.37
CA LEU A 42 0.68 -4.57 -3.69
C LEU A 42 0.30 -3.65 -4.85
N LEU A 43 0.98 -2.50 -5.02
CA LEU A 43 0.77 -1.57 -6.13
C LEU A 43 1.61 -1.92 -7.38
N GLU A 44 2.76 -2.57 -7.21
CA GLU A 44 3.69 -2.89 -8.30
C GLU A 44 3.34 -4.21 -8.98
N SER A 45 3.20 -5.27 -8.21
CA SER A 45 2.98 -6.65 -8.67
C SER A 45 1.71 -7.28 -8.13
N GLY A 46 1.07 -6.64 -7.14
CA GLY A 46 -0.11 -7.16 -6.48
C GLY A 46 -1.44 -6.62 -7.02
N PRO A 47 -2.55 -7.02 -6.38
CA PRO A 47 -3.91 -6.76 -6.87
C PRO A 47 -4.31 -5.28 -6.83
N CYS A 48 -3.64 -4.47 -5.99
CA CYS A 48 -4.04 -3.08 -5.75
C CYS A 48 -3.63 -2.14 -6.90
N GLY A 49 -2.60 -2.48 -7.67
CA GLY A 49 -2.11 -1.66 -8.79
C GLY A 49 -3.10 -1.55 -9.95
N HIS A 50 -3.99 -2.52 -10.10
CA HIS A 50 -4.93 -2.64 -11.21
C HIS A 50 -6.41 -2.47 -10.79
N CYS A 51 -6.68 -2.25 -9.50
CA CYS A 51 -8.03 -2.26 -9.00
C CYS A 51 -8.74 -0.91 -9.15
N GLN A 52 -9.84 -0.87 -9.90
CA GLN A 52 -10.63 0.34 -10.15
C GLN A 52 -11.25 0.95 -8.89
N TYR A 53 -11.56 0.11 -7.90
CA TYR A 53 -12.17 0.52 -6.63
C TYR A 53 -11.14 0.89 -5.56
N MET A 54 -9.85 0.82 -5.89
CA MET A 54 -8.78 1.20 -4.97
C MET A 54 -8.71 2.72 -4.83
N ARG A 55 -8.75 3.18 -3.58
CA ARG A 55 -8.48 4.56 -3.24
C ARG A 55 -7.09 4.65 -2.62
N ILE A 56 -6.17 5.25 -3.36
CA ILE A 56 -4.81 5.50 -2.89
C ILE A 56 -4.77 6.90 -2.30
N VAL A 57 -4.44 7.00 -1.02
CA VAL A 57 -4.43 8.27 -0.29
C VAL A 57 -3.05 8.58 0.25
N LYS A 58 -2.69 9.85 0.16
CA LYS A 58 -1.53 10.44 0.79
C LYS A 58 -1.96 11.03 2.12
N ILE A 59 -1.27 10.65 3.17
CA ILE A 59 -1.52 11.12 4.53
C ILE A 59 -0.23 11.65 5.14
N TRP A 60 -0.35 12.60 6.07
CA TRP A 60 0.80 13.07 6.85
C TRP A 60 0.92 12.25 8.13
N ARG A 61 2.01 11.49 8.30
CA ARG A 61 2.32 10.75 9.52
C ARG A 61 3.76 10.98 9.93
N ASN A 62 3.99 11.25 11.22
CA ASN A 62 5.32 11.41 11.82
C ASN A 62 6.23 12.40 11.06
N GLY A 63 5.67 13.53 10.63
CA GLY A 63 6.43 14.58 9.93
C GLY A 63 6.78 14.26 8.48
N ASN A 64 6.18 13.22 7.87
CA ASN A 64 6.43 12.84 6.48
C ASN A 64 5.14 12.46 5.75
N ASN A 65 5.17 12.56 4.41
CA ASN A 65 4.14 11.97 3.55
C ASN A 65 4.21 10.45 3.65
N ALA A 66 3.08 9.81 3.94
CA ALA A 66 2.86 8.37 3.90
C ALA A 66 1.74 8.06 2.91
N VAL A 67 1.65 6.80 2.50
CA VAL A 67 0.61 6.32 1.60
C VAL A 67 -0.24 5.31 2.35
N ASP A 68 -1.55 5.44 2.23
CA ASP A 68 -2.50 4.41 2.61
C ASP A 68 -3.26 3.90 1.38
N LEU A 69 -3.63 2.63 1.47
CA LEU A 69 -4.45 1.95 0.48
C LEU A 69 -5.80 1.68 1.14
N GLU A 70 -6.86 2.22 0.57
CA GLU A 70 -8.23 2.06 1.08
C GLU A 70 -9.08 1.39 -0.01
N CYS A 71 -9.70 0.26 0.33
CA CYS A 71 -10.77 -0.30 -0.49
C CYS A 71 -12.12 0.33 -0.13
N SER A 72 -13.06 0.32 -1.07
CA SER A 72 -14.40 0.94 -0.98
C SER A 72 -15.23 0.57 0.26
N LYS A 73 -14.92 -0.54 0.94
CA LYS A 73 -15.64 -1.04 2.12
C LYS A 73 -14.90 -0.84 3.46
N GLY A 74 -13.89 0.04 3.51
CA GLY A 74 -13.12 0.27 4.74
C GLY A 74 -12.14 -0.86 5.07
N PHE A 75 -11.85 -1.74 4.11
CA PHE A 75 -10.78 -2.71 4.21
C PHE A 75 -9.44 -2.06 3.87
N TYR A 76 -8.44 -2.34 4.70
CA TYR A 76 -7.06 -1.96 4.46
C TYR A 76 -6.32 -3.16 3.86
N PRO A 77 -5.80 -3.08 2.63
CA PRO A 77 -5.08 -4.18 1.98
C PRO A 77 -3.91 -4.72 2.79
N ILE A 78 -3.31 -3.89 3.64
CA ILE A 78 -2.25 -4.35 4.54
C ILE A 78 -2.75 -5.37 5.57
N ASP A 79 -3.94 -5.16 6.12
CA ASP A 79 -4.54 -6.08 7.09
C ASP A 79 -4.90 -7.41 6.41
N LEU A 80 -5.44 -7.33 5.20
CA LEU A 80 -5.70 -8.52 4.37
C LEU A 80 -4.41 -9.29 4.05
N GLN A 81 -3.30 -8.60 3.81
CA GLN A 81 -2.00 -9.24 3.58
C GLN A 81 -1.48 -9.94 4.84
N TYR A 82 -1.67 -9.34 6.03
CA TYR A 82 -1.30 -9.95 7.31
C TYR A 82 -2.19 -11.15 7.67
N ASN A 83 -3.46 -11.13 7.26
CA ASN A 83 -4.37 -12.27 7.41
C ASN A 83 -4.17 -13.36 6.33
N HIS A 84 -3.22 -13.18 5.41
CA HIS A 84 -2.98 -14.06 4.26
C HIS A 84 -4.16 -14.18 3.29
N GLU A 85 -5.05 -13.19 3.27
CA GLU A 85 -6.19 -13.11 2.35
C GLU A 85 -5.77 -12.57 0.97
N ILE A 86 -4.69 -11.78 0.92
CA ILE A 86 -4.06 -11.33 -0.33
C ILE A 86 -2.56 -11.63 -0.34
N THR A 87 -1.95 -11.66 -1.53
CA THR A 87 -0.50 -11.87 -1.68
C THR A 87 0.17 -10.70 -2.41
N SER A 88 1.40 -10.38 -2.00
CA SER A 88 2.22 -9.31 -2.59
C SER A 88 3.01 -9.77 -3.84
N SER A 89 2.99 -11.06 -4.13
CA SER A 89 3.71 -11.72 -5.21
C SER A 89 2.75 -12.60 -6.01
N PHE A 90 2.05 -12.01 -6.98
CA PHE A 90 1.25 -12.76 -7.93
C PHE A 90 2.05 -13.02 -9.22
N PRO A 91 2.10 -14.26 -9.75
CA PRO A 91 2.23 -14.45 -11.18
C PRO A 91 0.90 -13.99 -11.81
N TYR A 92 0.96 -13.12 -12.80
CA TYR A 92 -0.17 -12.62 -13.60
C TYR A 92 -1.37 -13.58 -13.66
N GLY A 93 -2.47 -13.27 -12.96
CA GLY A 93 -3.73 -14.00 -13.11
C GLY A 93 -4.59 -14.03 -11.85
N MET A 94 -5.78 -13.44 -11.95
CA MET A 94 -6.96 -13.61 -11.07
C MET A 94 -6.84 -13.08 -9.64
N PHE A 95 -6.83 -11.76 -9.50
CA PHE A 95 -7.51 -11.13 -8.38
C PHE A 95 -8.68 -10.35 -8.98
N ASP A 96 -9.88 -10.93 -8.94
CA ASP A 96 -11.07 -10.22 -9.41
C ASP A 96 -11.42 -9.16 -8.37
N CYS A 97 -11.28 -7.89 -8.77
CA CYS A 97 -11.83 -6.77 -7.99
C CYS A 97 -13.34 -6.90 -7.74
N GLU A 98 -14.01 -7.85 -8.41
CA GLU A 98 -15.41 -8.22 -8.20
C GLU A 98 -15.69 -8.83 -6.82
N GLU A 99 -14.73 -9.45 -6.11
CA GLU A 99 -14.96 -9.87 -4.72
C GLU A 99 -15.22 -8.68 -3.77
N PHE A 100 -14.87 -7.48 -4.21
CA PHE A 100 -15.10 -6.23 -3.50
C PHE A 100 -16.23 -5.39 -4.10
N ASP A 101 -16.89 -5.85 -5.16
CA ASP A 101 -18.11 -5.24 -5.69
C ASP A 101 -19.25 -5.37 -4.66
N PRO A 102 -20.03 -4.31 -4.37
CA PRO A 102 -21.29 -4.47 -3.68
C PRO A 102 -22.30 -5.12 -4.64
N LYS A 103 -22.86 -6.28 -4.27
CA LYS A 103 -24.16 -6.71 -4.81
C LYS A 103 -25.29 -5.83 -4.25
#